data_AF-A0A7C7X8N1-F1
#
_entry.id   AF-A0A7C7X8N1-F1
#
_cell.length_a   1.000
_cell.length_b   1.000
_cell.length_c   1.000
_cell.angle_alpha   90.00
_cell.angle_beta   90.00
_cell.angle_gamma   90.00
#
_symmetry.space_group_name_H-M   'P 1'
#
loop_
_entity.id
_entity.type
_entity.pdbx_description
1 polymer ?
#
loop_
_entity_poly.entity_id
_entity_poly.type
_entity_poly.pdbx_seq_one_letter_code
_entity_poly.pdbx_strand_id
1 'polypeptide(L)'
;MMTRTSEGQRRRRGALDDGTIIDRQGVPEWNIEANFEGDVFTFARVRYQSYRWGKWRTDFPDSDLNFSFRLQQLTSIKVNPNPITLTFDDPRIFEYPFLYMIEPGDIMPLSPAEIEGLRRYCFNGGFLMVDDFWGEREYDQFYREIKRVFPDREPEELPLSHEIFQCVYQLKEKPQVPSINQAWGGRGSGITWERWDARDPHYLAVKDDDQRIMVLICHNTDLGDGWEREGVDEWYFHEFSEKLAYPMGINIVTYAMTH
;
A
#
# COMPACT_ATOMS: atom_id res chain seq x y z
N MET A 1 21.26 -38.92 -29.74
CA MET A 1 21.56 -37.50 -30.03
C MET A 1 20.22 -36.78 -30.07
N MET A 2 19.77 -36.18 -28.97
CA MET A 2 20.00 -34.75 -28.62
C MET A 2 19.73 -33.86 -29.84
N THR A 3 18.72 -32.98 -29.83
CA THR A 3 18.69 -31.80 -28.95
C THR A 3 17.26 -31.32 -28.66
N ARG A 4 17.00 -30.98 -27.39
CA ARG A 4 15.87 -30.16 -26.94
C ARG A 4 16.13 -28.70 -27.31
N THR A 5 15.19 -28.04 -27.97
CA THR A 5 15.12 -26.58 -28.03
C THR A 5 14.51 -26.06 -26.73
N SER A 6 15.33 -25.44 -25.89
CA SER A 6 14.87 -24.61 -24.78
C SER A 6 14.54 -23.22 -25.32
N GLU A 7 13.26 -22.92 -25.53
CA GLU A 7 12.81 -21.53 -25.65
C GLU A 7 12.91 -20.88 -24.27
N GLY A 8 13.99 -20.12 -24.07
CA GLY A 8 14.10 -19.24 -22.92
C GLY A 8 13.03 -18.15 -23.04
N GLN A 9 12.07 -18.17 -22.11
CA GLN A 9 11.17 -17.04 -21.89
C GLN A 9 12.01 -15.79 -21.64
N ARG A 10 12.05 -14.88 -22.64
CA ARG A 10 12.55 -13.52 -22.44
C ARG A 10 11.64 -12.86 -21.41
N ARG A 11 12.19 -12.56 -20.21
CA ARG A 11 11.55 -11.66 -19.23
C ARG A 11 11.14 -10.38 -19.96
N ARG A 12 9.84 -10.17 -20.16
CA ARG A 12 9.32 -8.90 -20.66
C ARG A 12 9.50 -7.88 -19.55
N ARG A 13 10.38 -6.92 -19.79
CA ARG A 13 10.53 -5.73 -18.97
C ARG A 13 9.31 -4.85 -19.21
N GLY A 14 8.51 -4.61 -18.18
CA GLY A 14 7.39 -3.66 -18.23
C GLY A 14 7.91 -2.23 -18.08
N ALA A 15 7.34 -1.29 -18.80
CA ALA A 15 7.61 0.14 -18.60
C ALA A 15 6.48 0.74 -17.76
N LEU A 16 6.84 1.48 -16.70
CA LEU A 16 5.91 2.33 -15.96
C LEU A 16 5.60 3.58 -16.78
N ASP A 17 4.56 4.32 -16.38
CA ASP A 17 4.09 5.55 -17.05
C ASP A 17 5.17 6.64 -17.16
N ASP A 18 6.15 6.67 -16.25
CA ASP A 18 7.29 7.61 -16.31
C ASP A 18 8.46 7.14 -17.21
N GLY A 19 8.27 6.04 -17.94
CA GLY A 19 9.29 5.42 -18.79
C GLY A 19 10.31 4.58 -18.02
N THR A 20 10.16 4.42 -16.69
CA THR A 20 11.02 3.54 -15.90
C THR A 20 10.80 2.10 -16.30
N ILE A 21 11.88 1.42 -16.67
CA ILE A 21 11.83 0.00 -16.99
C ILE A 21 12.01 -0.81 -15.71
N ILE A 22 11.00 -1.61 -15.36
CA ILE A 22 11.00 -2.46 -14.17
C ILE A 22 11.08 -3.96 -14.53
N ASP A 23 11.76 -4.74 -13.68
CA ASP A 23 11.68 -6.20 -13.74
C ASP A 23 10.42 -6.64 -12.99
N ARG A 24 9.46 -7.25 -13.69
CA ARG A 24 8.18 -7.68 -13.11
C ARG A 24 8.28 -8.98 -12.31
N GLN A 25 9.47 -9.60 -12.23
CA GLN A 25 9.74 -10.85 -11.53
C GLN A 25 8.79 -12.03 -11.86
N GLY A 26 8.16 -12.01 -13.04
CA GLY A 26 7.22 -13.05 -13.47
C GLY A 26 5.74 -12.67 -13.29
N VAL A 27 5.42 -11.53 -12.68
CA VAL A 27 4.06 -10.97 -12.65
C VAL A 27 3.61 -10.68 -14.08
N PRO A 28 2.51 -11.30 -14.55
CA PRO A 28 2.05 -11.12 -15.92
C PRO A 28 1.53 -9.70 -16.16
N GLU A 29 1.45 -9.34 -17.43
CA GLU A 29 0.61 -8.23 -17.90
C GLU A 29 -0.72 -8.80 -18.39
N TRP A 30 -1.79 -8.02 -18.28
CA TRP A 30 -3.09 -8.36 -18.84
C TRP A 30 -3.63 -7.17 -19.64
N ASN A 31 -4.54 -7.44 -20.57
CA ASN A 31 -5.05 -6.40 -21.45
C ASN A 31 -6.19 -5.65 -20.74
N ILE A 32 -6.13 -4.32 -20.78
CA ILE A 32 -7.28 -3.46 -20.55
C ILE A 32 -7.97 -3.27 -21.91
N GLU A 33 -9.30 -3.33 -21.92
CA GLU A 33 -10.06 -3.02 -23.13
C GLU A 33 -9.87 -1.54 -23.50
N ALA A 34 -9.61 -1.23 -24.77
CA ALA A 34 -9.17 0.09 -25.24
C ALA A 34 -10.10 1.28 -24.92
N ASN A 35 -11.34 1.02 -24.47
CA ASN A 35 -12.29 2.06 -24.07
C ASN A 35 -12.45 2.21 -22.55
N PHE A 36 -11.75 1.41 -21.75
CA PHE A 36 -11.83 1.38 -20.29
C PHE A 36 -10.50 1.75 -19.63
N GLU A 37 -9.54 2.28 -20.39
CA GLU A 37 -8.18 2.59 -19.92
C GLU A 37 -8.17 3.56 -18.73
N GLY A 38 -9.15 4.47 -18.64
CA GLY A 38 -9.35 5.38 -17.50
C GLY A 38 -10.35 4.90 -16.43
N ASP A 39 -11.00 3.75 -16.63
CA ASP A 39 -12.08 3.25 -15.76
C ASP A 39 -11.65 2.04 -14.91
N VAL A 40 -10.34 1.76 -14.86
CA VAL A 40 -9.76 0.66 -14.07
C VAL A 40 -9.03 1.20 -12.84
N PHE A 41 -9.06 0.43 -11.76
CA PHE A 41 -8.25 0.73 -10.57
C PHE A 41 -6.77 0.71 -10.95
N THR A 42 -6.05 1.77 -10.63
CA THR A 42 -4.59 1.83 -10.82
C THR A 42 -3.94 2.01 -9.46
N PHE A 43 -2.97 1.15 -9.15
CA PHE A 43 -2.18 1.29 -7.93
C PHE A 43 -1.27 2.52 -8.06
N ALA A 44 -1.61 3.60 -7.36
CA ALA A 44 -0.90 4.86 -7.43
C ALA A 44 -0.08 5.09 -6.15
N ARG A 45 1.23 4.90 -6.27
CA ARG A 45 2.19 5.10 -5.17
C ARG A 45 2.59 6.56 -5.08
N VAL A 46 2.67 7.09 -3.86
CA VAL A 46 3.15 8.44 -3.59
C VAL A 46 4.64 8.44 -3.34
N ARG A 47 5.35 9.24 -4.13
CA ARG A 47 6.73 9.64 -3.90
C ARG A 47 6.77 10.88 -3.03
N TYR A 48 7.57 10.84 -1.98
CA TYR A 48 7.85 11.97 -1.09
C TYR A 48 9.35 12.07 -0.81
N GLN A 49 9.78 13.21 -0.26
CA GLN A 49 11.15 13.40 0.19
C GLN A 49 11.32 12.84 1.60
N SER A 50 12.43 12.14 1.84
CA SER A 50 12.74 11.53 3.13
C SER A 50 14.20 11.82 3.52
N TYR A 51 14.47 11.92 4.82
CA TYR A 51 15.82 12.18 5.33
C TYR A 51 16.81 11.08 4.95
N ARG A 52 16.32 9.83 4.89
CA ARG A 52 17.03 8.70 4.28
C ARG A 52 16.58 8.56 2.85
N TRP A 53 17.52 8.36 1.93
CA TRP A 53 17.22 8.37 0.50
C TRP A 53 16.26 7.24 0.11
N GLY A 54 15.16 7.60 -0.57
CA GLY A 54 14.33 6.65 -1.31
C GLY A 54 13.37 5.78 -0.51
N LYS A 55 12.97 6.17 0.71
CA LYS A 55 12.05 5.39 1.56
C LYS A 55 10.69 5.09 0.88
N TRP A 56 10.19 6.01 0.06
CA TRP A 56 8.99 5.78 -0.76
C TRP A 56 9.09 4.57 -1.72
N ARG A 57 10.32 4.11 -2.03
CA ARG A 57 10.61 2.95 -2.89
C ARG A 57 10.66 1.63 -2.14
N THR A 58 10.40 1.62 -0.83
CA THR A 58 10.31 0.38 -0.08
C THR A 58 9.22 -0.49 -0.70
N ASP A 59 9.58 -1.75 -0.86
CA ASP A 59 8.85 -2.82 -1.56
C ASP A 59 8.54 -2.60 -3.03
N PHE A 60 9.03 -1.51 -3.63
CA PHE A 60 8.79 -1.21 -5.02
C PHE A 60 9.80 -1.94 -5.93
N PRO A 61 9.38 -2.48 -7.09
CA PRO A 61 8.01 -2.45 -7.64
C PRO A 61 7.18 -3.69 -7.30
N ASP A 62 7.75 -4.66 -6.59
CA ASP A 62 7.16 -6.00 -6.45
C ASP A 62 5.83 -5.98 -5.69
N SER A 63 5.73 -5.20 -4.59
CA SER A 63 4.47 -5.03 -3.85
C SER A 63 3.35 -4.48 -4.74
N ASP A 64 3.60 -3.39 -5.47
CA ASP A 64 2.63 -2.75 -6.37
C ASP A 64 2.15 -3.71 -7.45
N LEU A 65 3.07 -4.49 -8.02
CA LEU A 65 2.79 -5.47 -9.08
C LEU A 65 2.02 -6.68 -8.56
N ASN A 66 2.51 -7.30 -7.48
CA ASN A 66 1.91 -8.49 -6.87
C ASN A 66 0.51 -8.18 -6.36
N PHE A 67 0.35 -7.06 -5.65
CA PHE A 67 -0.96 -6.64 -5.15
C PHE A 67 -1.95 -6.33 -6.27
N SER A 68 -1.54 -5.59 -7.30
CA SER A 68 -2.38 -5.33 -8.47
C SER A 68 -2.83 -6.63 -9.15
N PHE A 69 -1.91 -7.59 -9.27
CA PHE A 69 -2.21 -8.89 -9.85
C PHE A 69 -3.19 -9.70 -8.99
N ARG A 70 -2.99 -9.77 -7.66
CA ARG A 70 -3.93 -10.46 -6.77
C ARG A 70 -5.30 -9.80 -6.73
N LEU A 71 -5.36 -8.48 -6.73
CA LEU A 71 -6.62 -7.74 -6.80
C LEU A 71 -7.40 -8.08 -8.09
N GLN A 72 -6.70 -8.12 -9.23
CA GLN A 72 -7.26 -8.54 -10.52
C GLN A 72 -7.71 -10.01 -10.54
N GLN A 73 -7.00 -10.90 -9.85
CA GLN A 73 -7.28 -12.34 -9.83
C GLN A 73 -8.41 -12.72 -8.87
N LEU A 74 -8.47 -12.07 -7.72
CA LEU A 74 -9.30 -12.49 -6.59
C LEU A 74 -10.61 -11.70 -6.51
N THR A 75 -10.76 -10.61 -7.27
CA THR A 75 -11.95 -9.76 -7.25
C THR A 75 -12.51 -9.51 -8.65
N SER A 76 -13.65 -8.84 -8.72
CA SER A 76 -14.21 -8.34 -9.99
C SER A 76 -13.71 -6.95 -10.38
N ILE A 77 -12.87 -6.32 -9.54
CA ILE A 77 -12.27 -5.02 -9.83
C ILE A 77 -11.35 -5.18 -11.05
N LYS A 78 -11.53 -4.32 -12.04
CA LYS A 78 -10.60 -4.23 -13.17
C LYS A 78 -9.42 -3.39 -12.73
N VAL A 79 -8.22 -3.94 -12.88
CA VAL A 79 -6.99 -3.33 -12.38
C VAL A 79 -6.06 -3.03 -13.55
N ASN A 80 -5.33 -1.93 -13.47
CA ASN A 80 -4.26 -1.62 -14.41
C ASN A 80 -3.02 -2.48 -14.08
N PRO A 81 -2.47 -3.26 -15.03
CA PRO A 81 -1.25 -4.05 -14.79
C PRO A 81 0.01 -3.21 -14.55
N ASN A 82 -0.07 -1.89 -14.78
CA ASN A 82 1.02 -0.96 -14.65
C ASN A 82 0.70 0.06 -13.56
N PRO A 83 1.25 -0.14 -12.34
CA PRO A 83 1.22 0.86 -11.28
C PRO A 83 1.83 2.18 -11.74
N ILE A 84 1.56 3.25 -11.00
CA ILE A 84 2.14 4.57 -11.28
C ILE A 84 2.75 5.17 -10.02
N THR A 85 3.59 6.18 -10.22
CA THR A 85 4.15 6.97 -9.13
C THR A 85 3.85 8.45 -9.32
N LEU A 86 3.32 9.10 -8.30
CA LEU A 86 2.93 10.51 -8.28
C LEU A 86 3.50 11.21 -7.05
N THR A 87 3.55 12.53 -7.06
CA THR A 87 3.77 13.35 -5.85
C THR A 87 2.46 14.03 -5.46
N PHE A 88 2.31 14.48 -4.21
CA PHE A 88 1.05 15.10 -3.76
C PHE A 88 0.72 16.42 -4.45
N ASP A 89 1.67 17.06 -5.13
CA ASP A 89 1.46 18.26 -5.96
C ASP A 89 1.27 17.94 -7.45
N ASP A 90 1.32 16.67 -7.86
CA ASP A 90 1.04 16.25 -9.24
C ASP A 90 -0.47 16.39 -9.51
N PRO A 91 -0.89 17.14 -10.55
CA PRO A 91 -2.32 17.32 -10.86
C PRO A 91 -3.03 16.00 -11.23
N ARG A 92 -2.30 14.94 -11.58
CA ARG A 92 -2.88 13.64 -11.92
C ARG A 92 -3.41 12.88 -10.71
N ILE A 93 -3.07 13.26 -9.48
CA ILE A 93 -3.60 12.56 -8.28
C ILE A 93 -5.13 12.54 -8.23
N PHE A 94 -5.81 13.51 -8.86
CA PHE A 94 -7.27 13.56 -8.91
C PHE A 94 -7.89 12.55 -9.89
N GLU A 95 -7.07 11.89 -10.72
CA GLU A 95 -7.51 10.83 -11.64
C GLU A 95 -7.57 9.45 -10.94
N TYR A 96 -7.00 9.33 -9.74
CA TYR A 96 -6.88 8.07 -9.00
C TYR A 96 -7.61 8.16 -7.66
N PRO A 97 -8.64 7.35 -7.39
CA PRO A 97 -9.38 7.42 -6.13
C PRO A 97 -8.60 6.90 -4.91
N PHE A 98 -7.48 6.21 -5.15
CA PHE A 98 -6.67 5.58 -4.12
C PHE A 98 -5.19 5.94 -4.32
N LEU A 99 -4.55 6.40 -3.24
CA LEU A 99 -3.11 6.61 -3.15
C LEU A 99 -2.51 5.73 -2.06
N TYR A 100 -1.30 5.23 -2.31
CA TYR A 100 -0.52 4.44 -1.35
C TYR A 100 0.78 5.15 -0.98
N MET A 101 1.05 5.33 0.31
CA MET A 101 2.29 5.90 0.82
C MET A 101 2.92 4.93 1.83
N ILE A 102 4.15 4.50 1.56
CA ILE A 102 4.88 3.57 2.43
C ILE A 102 5.99 4.30 3.20
N GLU A 103 6.41 3.77 4.34
CA GLU A 103 7.56 4.22 5.14
C GLU A 103 7.64 5.74 5.42
N PRO A 104 6.55 6.40 5.86
CA PRO A 104 6.59 7.83 6.19
C PRO A 104 7.46 8.15 7.41
N GLY A 105 8.02 7.16 8.12
CA GLY A 105 8.73 7.36 9.39
C GLY A 105 9.99 8.26 9.32
N ASP A 106 10.55 8.46 8.14
CA ASP A 106 11.67 9.39 7.88
C ASP A 106 11.26 10.52 6.89
N ILE A 107 9.97 10.86 6.79
CA ILE A 107 9.45 11.92 5.92
C ILE A 107 10.11 13.27 6.21
N MET A 108 10.54 13.96 5.16
CA MET A 108 10.89 15.38 5.24
C MET A 108 9.63 16.24 5.20
N PRO A 109 9.63 17.44 5.80
CA PRO A 109 8.48 18.32 5.79
C PRO A 109 7.92 18.52 4.37
N LEU A 110 6.63 18.21 4.19
CA LEU A 110 5.93 18.41 2.94
C LEU A 110 5.96 19.89 2.57
N SER A 111 6.14 20.14 1.28
CA SER A 111 6.06 21.49 0.72
C SER A 111 4.63 22.05 0.85
N PRO A 112 4.46 23.38 0.80
CA PRO A 112 3.12 23.97 0.77
C PRO A 112 2.23 23.45 -0.37
N ALA A 113 2.84 23.13 -1.52
CA ALA A 113 2.13 22.57 -2.68
C ALA A 113 1.63 21.14 -2.41
N GLU A 114 2.47 20.28 -1.84
CA GLU A 114 2.08 18.91 -1.46
C GLU A 114 1.01 18.90 -0.37
N ILE A 115 1.10 19.80 0.62
CA ILE A 115 0.08 19.94 1.66
C ILE A 115 -1.27 20.32 1.08
N GLU A 116 -1.29 21.31 0.19
CA GLU A 116 -2.53 21.75 -0.43
C GLU A 116 -3.08 20.70 -1.41
N GLY A 117 -2.20 20.03 -2.16
CA GLY A 117 -2.57 18.95 -3.07
C GLY A 117 -3.20 17.77 -2.34
N LEU A 118 -2.56 17.26 -1.28
CA LEU A 118 -3.09 16.18 -0.45
C LEU A 118 -4.40 16.59 0.24
N ARG A 119 -4.48 17.81 0.78
CA ARG A 119 -5.72 18.31 1.39
C ARG A 119 -6.87 18.30 0.38
N ARG A 120 -6.66 18.87 -0.81
CA ARG A 120 -7.67 18.92 -1.87
C ARG A 120 -8.04 17.53 -2.36
N TYR A 121 -7.07 16.65 -2.53
CA TYR A 121 -7.29 15.26 -2.92
C TYR A 121 -8.26 14.56 -1.96
N CYS A 122 -7.95 14.60 -0.66
CA CYS A 122 -8.75 13.97 0.38
C CYS A 122 -10.18 14.55 0.46
N PHE A 123 -10.33 15.88 0.42
CA PHE A 123 -11.66 16.52 0.47
C PHE A 123 -12.48 16.37 -0.82
N ASN A 124 -11.84 16.01 -1.94
CA ASN A 124 -12.53 15.74 -3.21
C ASN A 124 -12.88 14.25 -3.40
N GLY A 125 -12.87 13.46 -2.33
CA GLY A 125 -13.24 12.04 -2.38
C GLY A 125 -12.06 11.07 -2.46
N GLY A 126 -10.82 11.57 -2.52
CA GLY A 126 -9.64 10.73 -2.52
C GLY A 126 -9.46 9.95 -1.20
N PHE A 127 -8.84 8.77 -1.31
CA PHE A 127 -8.44 7.92 -0.20
C PHE A 127 -6.92 7.73 -0.19
N LEU A 128 -6.26 7.99 0.93
CA LEU A 128 -4.83 7.73 1.13
C LEU A 128 -4.65 6.59 2.14
N MET A 129 -3.99 5.52 1.72
CA MET A 129 -3.47 4.48 2.62
C MET A 129 -2.01 4.78 2.95
N VAL A 130 -1.67 4.76 4.24
CA VAL A 130 -0.30 4.93 4.73
C VAL A 130 0.12 3.69 5.51
N ASP A 131 1.31 3.16 5.25
CA ASP A 131 1.73 1.83 5.67
C ASP A 131 3.25 1.76 5.98
N ASP A 132 3.68 0.68 6.64
CA ASP A 132 5.06 0.35 6.99
C ASP A 132 5.82 1.46 7.75
N PHE A 133 5.37 1.77 8.96
CA PHE A 133 6.15 2.61 9.86
C PHE A 133 5.89 2.23 11.30
N TRP A 134 6.94 2.25 12.11
CA TRP A 134 6.99 1.49 13.34
C TRP A 134 7.45 2.34 14.53
N GLY A 135 6.84 2.09 15.69
CA GLY A 135 7.17 2.82 16.91
C GLY A 135 6.62 4.25 16.94
N GLU A 136 6.76 4.88 18.10
CA GLU A 136 6.15 6.19 18.39
C GLU A 136 6.85 7.31 17.62
N ARG A 137 8.17 7.21 17.45
CA ARG A 137 8.98 8.25 16.78
C ARG A 137 8.59 8.44 15.32
N GLU A 138 8.30 7.35 14.62
CA GLU A 138 7.95 7.38 13.21
C GLU A 138 6.51 7.86 13.02
N TYR A 139 5.61 7.39 13.90
CA TYR A 139 4.26 7.93 14.00
C TYR A 139 4.25 9.44 14.25
N ASP A 140 5.00 9.93 15.24
CA ASP A 140 5.09 11.36 15.56
C ASP A 140 5.57 12.22 14.39
N GLN A 141 6.50 11.71 13.58
CA GLN A 141 6.99 12.43 12.41
C GLN A 141 5.92 12.55 11.34
N PHE A 142 5.26 11.44 11.01
CA PHE A 142 4.15 11.43 10.06
C PHE A 142 2.96 12.27 10.56
N TYR A 143 2.61 12.12 11.83
CA TYR A 143 1.51 12.83 12.49
C TYR A 143 1.67 14.36 12.38
N ARG A 144 2.88 14.90 12.57
CA ARG A 144 3.13 16.34 12.41
C ARG A 144 2.79 16.84 11.01
N GLU A 145 3.09 16.07 9.98
CA GLU A 145 2.78 16.42 8.60
C GLU A 145 1.28 16.31 8.32
N ILE A 146 0.63 15.25 8.79
CA ILE A 146 -0.82 15.10 8.68
C ILE A 146 -1.57 16.22 9.41
N LYS A 147 -1.09 16.68 10.57
CA LYS A 147 -1.67 17.85 11.26
C LYS A 147 -1.46 19.16 10.50
N ARG A 148 -0.40 19.30 9.69
CA ARG A 148 -0.27 20.46 8.78
C ARG A 148 -1.27 20.40 7.63
N VAL A 149 -1.62 19.20 7.18
CA VAL A 149 -2.66 18.97 6.15
C VAL A 149 -4.06 19.18 6.73
N PHE A 150 -4.36 18.59 7.89
CA PHE A 150 -5.66 18.66 8.57
C PHE A 150 -5.51 19.15 10.03
N PRO A 151 -5.38 20.48 10.26
CA PRO A 151 -5.19 21.03 11.60
C PRO A 151 -6.31 20.69 12.59
N ASP A 152 -7.55 20.59 12.11
CA ASP A 152 -8.75 20.42 12.93
C ASP A 152 -9.26 18.97 12.98
N ARG A 153 -8.48 18.01 12.46
CA ARG A 153 -8.87 16.59 12.42
C ARG A 153 -7.84 15.74 13.15
N GLU A 154 -8.32 14.83 13.98
CA GLU A 154 -7.48 13.88 14.72
C GLU A 154 -7.65 12.47 14.12
N PRO A 155 -6.57 11.69 13.98
CA PRO A 155 -6.67 10.27 13.68
C PRO A 155 -7.44 9.53 14.78
N GLU A 156 -8.44 8.76 14.39
CA GLU A 156 -9.26 7.95 15.30
C GLU A 156 -9.02 6.46 15.08
N GLU A 157 -8.84 5.68 16.15
CA GLU A 157 -8.70 4.23 16.07
C GLU A 157 -9.98 3.57 15.57
N LEU A 158 -9.86 2.74 14.53
CA LEU A 158 -10.97 1.95 14.04
C LEU A 158 -11.11 0.67 14.87
N PRO A 159 -12.30 0.32 15.38
CA PRO A 159 -12.53 -0.97 16.01
C PRO A 159 -12.48 -2.08 14.95
N LEU A 160 -12.12 -3.32 15.35
CA LEU A 160 -12.12 -4.48 14.45
C LEU A 160 -13.50 -4.75 13.80
N SER A 161 -14.59 -4.28 14.42
CA SER A 161 -15.95 -4.37 13.87
C SER A 161 -16.23 -3.37 12.75
N HIS A 162 -15.32 -2.43 12.46
CA HIS A 162 -15.48 -1.48 11.36
C HIS A 162 -15.52 -2.22 10.02
N GLU A 163 -16.35 -1.73 9.08
CA GLU A 163 -16.59 -2.38 7.79
C GLU A 163 -15.32 -2.63 6.98
N ILE A 164 -14.31 -1.76 7.11
CA ILE A 164 -13.00 -1.93 6.47
C ILE A 164 -12.27 -3.23 6.87
N PHE A 165 -12.62 -3.87 7.99
CA PHE A 165 -12.05 -5.17 8.38
C PHE A 165 -12.99 -6.35 8.06
N GLN A 166 -14.19 -6.07 7.56
CA GLN A 166 -15.29 -7.05 7.51
C GLN A 166 -15.98 -7.15 6.14
N CYS A 167 -15.67 -6.29 5.17
CA CYS A 167 -16.42 -6.17 3.92
C CYS A 167 -16.25 -7.39 2.98
N VAL A 168 -15.05 -7.63 2.42
CA VAL A 168 -14.80 -8.78 1.52
C VAL A 168 -14.34 -9.99 2.33
N TYR A 169 -13.33 -9.79 3.17
CA TYR A 169 -12.81 -10.76 4.11
C TYR A 169 -13.16 -10.34 5.53
N GLN A 170 -13.63 -11.29 6.34
CA GLN A 170 -13.92 -11.07 7.75
C GLN A 170 -12.68 -11.37 8.58
N LEU A 171 -11.96 -10.30 8.96
CA LEU A 171 -10.75 -10.41 9.75
C LEU A 171 -11.08 -10.66 11.22
N LYS A 172 -10.37 -11.61 11.82
CA LYS A 172 -10.54 -12.02 13.23
C LYS A 172 -9.70 -11.20 14.19
N GLU A 173 -8.73 -10.48 13.67
CA GLU A 173 -7.82 -9.59 14.39
C GLU A 173 -7.36 -8.47 13.46
N LYS A 174 -6.78 -7.42 14.04
CA LYS A 174 -6.12 -6.38 13.26
C LYS A 174 -4.81 -6.96 12.71
N PRO A 175 -4.60 -6.97 11.38
CA PRO A 175 -3.39 -7.52 10.81
C PRO A 175 -2.13 -6.78 11.31
N GLN A 176 -1.14 -7.52 11.79
CA GLN A 176 0.23 -7.06 11.97
C GLN A 176 1.15 -7.92 11.11
N VAL A 177 1.59 -7.37 9.99
CA VAL A 177 2.53 -8.02 9.08
C VAL A 177 3.92 -7.45 9.36
N PRO A 178 4.90 -8.26 9.77
CA PRO A 178 6.30 -7.85 9.87
C PRO A 178 7.01 -7.94 8.53
N SER A 179 8.14 -7.23 8.40
CA SER A 179 9.11 -7.57 7.35
C SER A 179 9.56 -9.03 7.45
N ILE A 180 9.91 -9.67 6.33
CA ILE A 180 10.26 -11.10 6.29
C ILE A 180 11.43 -11.45 7.21
N ASN A 181 12.39 -10.54 7.35
CA ASN A 181 13.53 -10.72 8.24
C ASN A 181 13.08 -10.72 9.71
N GLN A 182 12.16 -9.82 10.07
CA GLN A 182 11.58 -9.79 11.40
C GLN A 182 10.68 -10.99 11.66
N ALA A 183 9.93 -11.44 10.65
CA ALA A 183 9.15 -12.67 10.72
C ALA A 183 10.02 -13.89 11.03
N TRP A 184 11.15 -14.05 10.32
CA TRP A 184 12.07 -15.16 10.58
C TRP A 184 12.73 -15.08 11.96
N GLY A 185 13.17 -13.89 12.38
CA GLY A 185 13.75 -13.69 13.71
C GLY A 185 12.75 -13.93 14.84
N GLY A 186 11.50 -13.53 14.64
CA GLY A 186 10.39 -13.63 15.59
C GLY A 186 9.63 -14.96 15.55
N ARG A 187 9.84 -15.81 14.54
CA ARG A 187 9.09 -17.05 14.32
C ARG A 187 9.01 -17.96 15.55
N GLY A 188 10.10 -18.07 16.30
CA GLY A 188 10.16 -18.90 17.51
C GLY A 188 9.44 -18.32 18.73
N SER A 189 9.25 -17.00 18.78
CA SER A 189 8.66 -16.27 19.90
C SER A 189 7.27 -15.72 19.60
N GLY A 190 6.84 -15.72 18.35
CA GLY A 190 5.60 -15.07 17.88
C GLY A 190 5.70 -13.55 17.86
N ILE A 191 6.91 -12.98 17.88
CA ILE A 191 7.10 -11.52 17.83
C ILE A 191 7.00 -11.04 16.39
N THR A 192 6.07 -10.12 16.14
CA THR A 192 5.81 -9.51 14.83
C THR A 192 6.01 -7.99 14.83
N TRP A 193 6.28 -7.38 15.99
CA TRP A 193 6.60 -5.96 16.07
C TRP A 193 8.10 -5.69 15.81
N GLU A 194 8.41 -4.57 15.16
CA GLU A 194 9.80 -4.15 14.90
C GLU A 194 10.37 -3.22 15.96
N ARG A 195 9.49 -2.64 16.78
CA ARG A 195 9.82 -1.60 17.74
C ARG A 195 9.28 -1.94 19.12
N TRP A 196 10.10 -1.78 20.16
CA TRP A 196 9.72 -2.19 21.51
C TRP A 196 8.71 -1.24 22.17
N ASP A 197 8.67 0.01 21.68
CA ASP A 197 7.83 1.12 22.13
C ASP A 197 6.41 1.08 21.55
N ALA A 198 6.18 0.38 20.44
CA ALA A 198 4.84 0.11 19.91
C ALA A 198 4.77 -1.34 19.43
N ARG A 199 3.91 -2.16 20.05
CA ARG A 199 3.87 -3.62 19.79
C ARG A 199 2.61 -4.08 19.10
N ASP A 200 1.51 -3.38 19.29
CA ASP A 200 0.23 -3.73 18.70
C ASP A 200 0.04 -2.96 17.38
N PRO A 201 -0.64 -3.54 16.37
CA PRO A 201 -0.99 -2.81 15.16
C PRO A 201 -2.14 -1.82 15.42
N HIS A 202 -2.03 -0.63 14.84
CA HIS A 202 -3.02 0.43 14.95
C HIS A 202 -3.52 0.84 13.57
N TYR A 203 -4.84 0.94 13.44
CA TYR A 203 -5.49 1.37 12.19
C TYR A 203 -6.31 2.59 12.48
N LEU A 204 -5.73 3.76 12.19
CA LEU A 204 -6.30 5.05 12.51
C LEU A 204 -6.90 5.69 11.25
N ALA A 205 -8.00 6.40 11.40
CA ALA A 205 -8.67 7.09 10.31
C ALA A 205 -8.71 8.60 10.56
N VAL A 206 -8.29 9.38 9.56
CA VAL A 206 -8.64 10.80 9.45
C VAL A 206 -9.90 10.89 8.58
N LYS A 207 -10.98 11.44 9.12
CA LYS A 207 -12.30 11.46 8.48
C LYS A 207 -12.74 12.87 8.08
N ASP A 208 -13.53 12.98 7.02
CA ASP A 208 -14.21 14.23 6.69
C ASP A 208 -15.46 14.47 7.57
N ASP A 209 -16.19 15.55 7.27
CA ASP A 209 -17.37 15.95 8.06
C ASP A 209 -18.54 14.96 7.93
N ASP A 210 -18.57 14.17 6.86
CA ASP A 210 -19.55 13.11 6.61
C ASP A 210 -19.10 11.74 7.15
N GLN A 211 -18.03 11.71 7.96
CA GLN A 211 -17.42 10.51 8.54
C GLN A 211 -16.79 9.54 7.53
N ARG A 212 -16.60 9.96 6.27
CA ARG A 212 -15.86 9.16 5.28
C ARG A 212 -14.37 9.23 5.60
N ILE A 213 -13.70 8.08 5.49
CA ILE A 213 -12.25 7.98 5.71
C ILE A 213 -11.54 8.64 4.53
N MET A 214 -10.72 9.65 4.84
CA MET A 214 -9.83 10.29 3.87
C MET A 214 -8.43 9.68 3.90
N VAL A 215 -7.92 9.41 5.10
CA VAL A 215 -6.60 8.80 5.32
C VAL A 215 -6.75 7.61 6.24
N LEU A 216 -6.33 6.43 5.79
CA LEU A 216 -6.16 5.26 6.62
C LEU A 216 -4.68 5.09 6.95
N ILE A 217 -4.38 5.06 8.23
CA ILE A 217 -3.04 4.99 8.78
C ILE A 217 -2.87 3.59 9.37
N CYS A 218 -2.09 2.75 8.69
CA CYS A 218 -1.72 1.41 9.13
C CYS A 218 -0.38 1.51 9.87
N HIS A 219 -0.44 1.79 11.17
CA HIS A 219 0.74 1.95 12.02
C HIS A 219 1.15 0.61 12.64
N ASN A 220 2.46 0.39 12.71
CA ASN A 220 3.05 -0.79 13.35
C ASN A 220 2.68 -2.11 12.65
N THR A 221 2.62 -2.05 11.31
CA THR A 221 2.42 -3.15 10.37
C THR A 221 3.01 -2.73 9.02
N ASP A 222 3.37 -3.72 8.22
CA ASP A 222 3.92 -3.58 6.87
C ASP A 222 3.14 -4.51 5.92
N LEU A 223 2.00 -4.04 5.41
CA LEU A 223 1.20 -4.84 4.47
C LEU A 223 1.93 -4.99 3.12
N GLY A 224 2.79 -4.03 2.78
CA GLY A 224 3.64 -3.98 1.59
C GLY A 224 4.59 -5.18 1.44
N ASP A 225 5.34 -5.55 2.48
CA ASP A 225 6.26 -6.69 2.43
C ASP A 225 5.50 -8.02 2.35
N GLY A 226 4.28 -8.06 2.91
CA GLY A 226 3.33 -9.14 2.69
C GLY A 226 2.95 -9.34 1.21
N TRP A 227 2.99 -8.27 0.40
CA TRP A 227 2.76 -8.33 -1.04
C TRP A 227 4.05 -8.56 -1.84
N GLU A 228 5.17 -7.88 -1.52
CA GLU A 228 6.46 -8.09 -2.22
C GLU A 228 6.95 -9.53 -2.07
N ARG A 229 6.88 -10.07 -0.85
CA ARG A 229 7.57 -11.33 -0.49
C ARG A 229 6.75 -12.58 -0.77
N GLU A 230 5.60 -12.47 -1.44
CA GLU A 230 4.67 -13.60 -1.60
C GLU A 230 5.31 -14.85 -2.24
N GLY A 231 6.38 -14.70 -3.02
CA GLY A 231 7.10 -15.78 -3.68
C GLY A 231 8.42 -16.19 -3.01
N VAL A 232 8.78 -15.62 -1.86
CA VAL A 232 10.12 -15.78 -1.26
C VAL A 232 10.19 -16.99 -0.32
N ASP A 233 9.17 -17.17 0.53
CA ASP A 233 9.11 -18.26 1.51
C ASP A 233 7.67 -18.74 1.69
N GLU A 234 7.46 -20.06 1.61
CA GLU A 234 6.12 -20.67 1.68
C GLU A 234 5.46 -20.46 3.04
N TRP A 235 6.25 -20.50 4.13
CA TRP A 235 5.70 -20.25 5.46
C TRP A 235 5.28 -18.78 5.64
N TYR A 236 6.13 -17.84 5.24
CA TYR A 236 5.80 -16.41 5.29
C TYR A 236 4.55 -16.10 4.46
N PHE A 237 4.44 -16.68 3.26
CA PHE A 237 3.27 -16.54 2.41
C PHE A 237 1.99 -16.99 3.13
N HIS A 238 1.97 -18.21 3.67
CA HIS A 238 0.77 -18.73 4.34
C HIS A 238 0.47 -18.00 5.65
N GLU A 239 1.47 -17.50 6.37
CA GLU A 239 1.25 -16.88 7.67
C GLU A 239 0.84 -15.42 7.56
N PHE A 240 1.46 -14.67 6.65
CA PHE A 240 1.30 -13.23 6.55
C PHE A 240 0.64 -12.80 5.25
N SER A 241 1.14 -13.22 4.09
CA SER A 241 0.59 -12.77 2.80
C SER A 241 -0.86 -13.21 2.59
N GLU A 242 -1.13 -14.51 2.70
CA GLU A 242 -2.43 -15.13 2.41
C GLU A 242 -3.48 -14.82 3.47
N LYS A 243 -3.11 -14.87 4.76
CA LYS A 243 -4.05 -14.71 5.88
C LYS A 243 -4.33 -13.25 6.24
N LEU A 244 -3.36 -12.36 6.04
CA LEU A 244 -3.37 -11.02 6.61
C LEU A 244 -3.23 -9.93 5.54
N ALA A 245 -2.13 -9.91 4.80
CA ALA A 245 -1.77 -8.80 3.91
C ALA A 245 -2.74 -8.66 2.73
N TYR A 246 -3.02 -9.74 1.99
CA TYR A 246 -3.96 -9.69 0.87
C TYR A 246 -5.41 -9.46 1.30
N PRO A 247 -5.95 -10.19 2.30
CA PRO A 247 -7.29 -9.92 2.79
C PRO A 247 -7.50 -8.47 3.23
N MET A 248 -6.54 -7.89 3.96
CA MET A 248 -6.64 -6.50 4.41
C MET A 248 -6.53 -5.52 3.25
N GLY A 249 -5.53 -5.67 2.37
CA GLY A 249 -5.38 -4.79 1.21
C GLY A 249 -6.61 -4.80 0.29
N ILE A 250 -7.20 -5.98 0.05
CA ILE A 250 -8.43 -6.12 -0.75
C ILE A 250 -9.61 -5.43 -0.05
N ASN A 251 -9.75 -5.58 1.26
CA ASN A 251 -10.79 -4.87 2.00
C ASN A 251 -10.61 -3.35 1.92
N ILE A 252 -9.38 -2.83 2.10
CA ILE A 252 -9.08 -1.39 2.03
C ILE A 252 -9.47 -0.83 0.67
N VAL A 253 -8.99 -1.46 -0.42
CA VAL A 253 -9.33 -1.00 -1.77
C VAL A 253 -10.82 -1.11 -2.03
N THR A 254 -11.46 -2.20 -1.63
CA THR A 254 -12.91 -2.34 -1.82
C THR A 254 -13.67 -1.25 -1.07
N TYR A 255 -13.30 -0.97 0.18
CA TYR A 255 -13.90 0.10 0.98
C TYR A 255 -13.71 1.47 0.30
N ALA A 256 -12.47 1.81 -0.08
CA ALA A 256 -12.13 3.07 -0.73
C ALA A 256 -12.87 3.30 -2.06
N MET A 257 -13.26 2.22 -2.76
CA MET A 257 -13.95 2.29 -4.04
C MET A 257 -15.48 2.26 -3.92
N THR A 258 -16.04 2.07 -2.73
CA THR A 258 -17.48 1.88 -2.51
C THR A 258 -18.12 2.84 -1.52
N HIS A 259 -17.32 3.64 -0.81
CA HIS A 259 -17.74 4.59 0.23
C HIS A 259 -17.17 5.99 -0.03
#